data_AF-A0AAU6X1Z3-F1
#
_entry.id   AF-A0AAU6X1Z3-F1
#
_cell.length_a   1.000
_cell.length_b   1.000
_cell.length_c   1.000
_cell.angle_alpha   90.00
_cell.angle_beta   90.00
_cell.angle_gamma   90.00
#
_symmetry.space_group_name_H-M   'P 1'
#
loop_
_entity.id
_entity.type
_entity.pdbx_description
1 polymer ?
#
loop_
_entity_poly.entity_id
_entity_poly.type
_entity_poly.pdbx_seq_one_letter_code
_entity_poly.pdbx_strand_id
1 'polypeptide(L)'
;MVTKAKRKESSGQSVGFAGYILLAYWIFFAIIHLTIDLFIDLYTDKDYSIAFWWAGAVALPLAACTSYLTRSSLFTGRYTDVVFSLIILGLYLGSAYFTTLKLDLLISAAVKPEKEQVLPVKTVRRIFSPKLGFIQTEVALAYPNQLVTFKGTRTSYFLLRPYQALRVKTGRSFLGSDYVTHISVHEQERWAARWAYVKDWFHRYYWLMIVLPLFFVFELIKDKYFPASPANTSITKRPFKIVLKRLLVIILTLFCLFMLVVLLFGLFG
;
A
#
# COMPACT_ATOMS: atom_id res chain seq x y z
N MET A 1 -19.28 -0.31 58.18
CA MET A 1 -19.07 -1.38 57.18
C MET A 1 -18.99 -0.76 55.81
N VAL A 2 -17.79 -0.64 55.23
CA VAL A 2 -17.58 -0.07 53.89
C VAL A 2 -17.27 -1.22 52.94
N THR A 3 -18.22 -1.52 52.05
CA THR A 3 -18.11 -2.55 51.02
C THR A 3 -17.04 -2.13 50.00
N LYS A 4 -15.84 -2.74 50.10
CA LYS A 4 -14.79 -2.62 49.08
C LYS A 4 -15.29 -3.26 47.77
N ALA A 5 -15.74 -2.42 46.84
CA ALA A 5 -15.99 -2.82 45.47
C ALA A 5 -14.68 -3.36 44.87
N LYS A 6 -14.67 -4.65 44.53
CA LYS A 6 -13.60 -5.30 43.76
C LYS A 6 -13.45 -4.58 42.43
N ARG A 7 -12.41 -3.75 42.33
CA ARG A 7 -11.95 -3.14 41.08
C ARG A 7 -11.55 -4.29 40.16
N LYS A 8 -12.38 -4.56 39.16
CA LYS A 8 -12.13 -5.55 38.10
C LYS A 8 -10.80 -5.15 37.44
N GLU A 9 -9.73 -5.87 37.72
CA GLU A 9 -8.45 -5.70 37.04
C GLU A 9 -8.72 -5.86 35.55
N SER A 10 -8.58 -4.76 34.80
CA SER A 10 -8.51 -4.84 33.35
C SER A 10 -7.21 -5.57 33.04
N SER A 11 -7.31 -6.89 32.87
CA SER A 11 -6.28 -7.73 32.28
C SER A 11 -5.66 -6.96 31.13
N GLY A 12 -4.33 -6.77 31.19
CA GLY A 12 -3.61 -6.06 30.15
C GLY A 12 -4.10 -6.55 28.79
N GLN A 13 -4.52 -5.62 27.93
CA GLN A 13 -4.76 -5.92 26.53
C GLN A 13 -3.43 -6.40 25.94
N SER A 14 -3.17 -7.70 26.10
CA SER A 14 -2.43 -8.45 25.11
C SER A 14 -3.11 -8.17 23.78
N VAL A 15 -2.33 -8.09 22.71
CA VAL A 15 -2.90 -8.13 21.37
C VAL A 15 -3.71 -9.43 21.33
N GLY A 16 -5.03 -9.32 21.49
CA GLY A 16 -5.89 -10.49 21.54
C GLY A 16 -5.76 -11.24 20.22
N PHE A 17 -6.19 -12.51 20.19
CA PHE A 17 -6.23 -13.33 18.98
C PHE A 17 -6.72 -12.57 17.72
N ALA A 18 -7.70 -11.67 17.89
CA ALA A 18 -8.20 -10.83 16.81
C ALA A 18 -7.22 -9.79 16.25
N GLY A 19 -6.30 -9.25 17.06
CA GLY A 19 -5.24 -8.38 16.58
C GLY A 19 -4.26 -9.12 15.66
N TYR A 20 -4.03 -10.41 15.90
CA TYR A 20 -3.24 -11.25 15.00
C TYR A 20 -3.98 -11.54 13.68
N ILE A 21 -5.30 -11.77 13.72
CA ILE A 21 -6.11 -11.93 12.50
C ILE A 21 -6.07 -10.65 11.66
N LEU A 22 -6.23 -9.49 12.29
CA LEU A 22 -6.17 -8.19 11.62
C LEU A 22 -4.80 -7.94 10.99
N LEU A 23 -3.73 -8.23 11.72
CA LEU A 23 -2.36 -8.12 11.22
C LEU A 23 -2.11 -9.07 10.05
N ALA A 24 -2.54 -10.34 10.17
CA ALA A 24 -2.42 -11.33 9.10
C ALA A 24 -3.17 -10.91 7.83
N TYR A 25 -4.36 -10.34 7.98
CA TYR A 25 -5.11 -9.73 6.88
C TYR A 25 -4.28 -8.64 6.19
N TRP A 26 -3.81 -7.63 6.91
CA TRP A 26 -3.05 -6.54 6.29
C TRP A 26 -1.72 -7.00 5.67
N ILE A 27 -1.04 -7.98 6.29
CA ILE A 27 0.17 -8.61 5.72
C ILE A 27 -0.16 -9.31 4.41
N PHE A 28 -1.21 -10.14 4.38
CA PHE A 28 -1.64 -10.83 3.16
C PHE A 28 -1.91 -9.84 2.03
N PHE A 29 -2.61 -8.74 2.33
CA PHE A 29 -2.91 -7.68 1.37
C PHE A 29 -1.66 -7.00 0.83
N ALA A 30 -0.73 -6.65 1.72
CA ALA A 30 0.53 -6.05 1.35
C ALA A 30 1.35 -6.99 0.45
N ILE A 31 1.39 -8.29 0.76
CA ILE A 31 2.07 -9.30 -0.06
C ILE A 31 1.47 -9.33 -1.47
N ILE A 32 0.16 -9.48 -1.61
CA ILE A 32 -0.49 -9.52 -2.94
C ILE A 32 -0.19 -8.25 -3.76
N HIS A 33 -0.22 -7.09 -3.12
CA HIS A 33 0.09 -5.82 -3.79
C HIS A 33 1.55 -5.76 -4.26
N LEU A 34 2.49 -6.17 -3.42
CA LEU A 34 3.91 -6.23 -3.78
C LEU A 34 4.18 -7.27 -4.87
N THR A 35 3.54 -8.44 -4.81
CA THR A 35 3.68 -9.50 -5.80
C THR A 35 3.20 -9.04 -7.18
N ILE A 36 2.06 -8.36 -7.27
CA ILE A 36 1.59 -7.78 -8.54
C ILE A 36 2.65 -6.85 -9.14
N ASP A 37 3.18 -5.92 -8.36
CA ASP A 37 4.16 -4.94 -8.84
C ASP A 37 5.49 -5.59 -9.28
N LEU A 38 5.79 -6.80 -8.80
CA LEU A 38 6.99 -7.56 -9.15
C LEU A 38 6.81 -8.45 -10.38
N PHE A 39 5.64 -9.05 -10.57
CA PHE A 39 5.41 -10.09 -11.58
C PHE A 39 4.56 -9.63 -12.77
N ILE A 40 3.83 -8.52 -12.65
CA ILE A 40 2.96 -8.01 -13.72
C ILE A 40 3.42 -6.60 -14.10
N ASP A 41 4.02 -6.48 -15.29
CA ASP A 41 4.55 -5.22 -15.80
C ASP A 41 3.40 -4.25 -16.19
N LEU A 42 2.31 -4.75 -16.79
CA LEU A 42 1.15 -3.96 -17.21
C LEU A 42 -0.17 -4.74 -17.05
N TYR A 43 -1.27 -4.09 -16.68
CA TYR A 43 -2.59 -4.71 -16.64
C TYR A 43 -3.72 -3.74 -16.93
N THR A 44 -4.85 -4.23 -17.40
CA THR A 44 -6.07 -3.43 -17.58
C THR A 44 -6.87 -3.36 -16.28
N ASP A 45 -7.45 -2.20 -16.00
CA ASP A 45 -8.36 -2.02 -14.86
C ASP A 45 -9.79 -2.05 -15.40
N LYS A 46 -10.36 -3.25 -15.41
CA LYS A 46 -11.76 -3.47 -15.75
C LYS A 46 -12.48 -3.78 -14.45
N ASP A 47 -13.52 -3.00 -14.17
CA ASP A 47 -14.37 -3.25 -13.02
C ASP A 47 -15.32 -4.42 -13.31
N TYR A 48 -15.42 -5.34 -12.35
CA TYR A 48 -16.30 -6.49 -12.44
C TYR A 48 -17.18 -6.56 -11.20
N SER A 49 -18.50 -6.52 -11.40
CA SER A 49 -19.48 -6.67 -10.32
C SER A 49 -19.34 -7.98 -9.55
N ILE A 50 -18.88 -9.04 -10.21
CA ILE A 50 -18.61 -10.35 -9.57
C ILE A 50 -17.51 -10.23 -8.50
N ALA A 51 -16.46 -9.43 -8.73
CA ALA A 51 -15.40 -9.23 -7.76
C ALA A 51 -15.91 -8.53 -6.49
N PHE A 52 -16.95 -7.70 -6.61
CA PHE A 52 -17.59 -7.04 -5.47
C PHE A 52 -18.31 -8.03 -4.54
N TRP A 53 -18.96 -9.06 -5.11
CA TRP A 53 -19.60 -10.11 -4.32
C TRP A 53 -18.60 -10.94 -3.50
N TRP A 54 -17.49 -11.34 -4.14
CA TRP A 54 -16.40 -12.03 -3.45
C TRP A 54 -15.74 -11.15 -2.38
N ALA A 55 -15.52 -9.88 -2.69
CA ALA A 55 -15.02 -8.92 -1.71
C ALA A 55 -15.94 -8.80 -0.50
N GLY A 56 -17.26 -8.71 -0.72
CA GLY A 56 -18.26 -8.68 0.35
C GLY A 56 -18.23 -9.91 1.24
N ALA A 57 -18.13 -11.11 0.65
CA ALA A 57 -18.07 -12.36 1.38
C ALA A 57 -16.86 -12.44 2.34
N VAL A 58 -15.71 -11.88 1.93
CA VAL A 58 -14.48 -11.84 2.76
C VAL A 58 -14.50 -10.68 3.75
N ALA A 59 -14.93 -9.50 3.31
CA ALA A 59 -14.89 -8.26 4.08
C ALA A 59 -15.89 -8.24 5.24
N LEU A 60 -17.10 -8.77 5.03
CA LEU A 60 -18.20 -8.62 5.99
C LEU A 60 -17.94 -9.32 7.34
N PRO A 61 -17.45 -10.58 7.39
CA PRO A 61 -17.10 -11.23 8.65
C PRO A 61 -15.98 -10.50 9.41
N LEU A 62 -14.98 -10.00 8.68
CA LEU A 62 -13.85 -9.27 9.27
C LEU A 62 -14.27 -7.91 9.81
N ALA A 63 -15.07 -7.17 9.04
CA ALA A 63 -15.61 -5.88 9.47
C ALA A 63 -16.52 -6.02 10.70
N ALA A 64 -17.39 -7.04 10.72
CA ALA A 64 -18.25 -7.34 11.86
C ALA A 64 -17.42 -7.69 13.12
N CYS A 65 -16.39 -8.53 12.96
CA CYS A 65 -15.48 -8.90 14.04
C CYS A 65 -14.73 -7.69 14.60
N THR A 66 -14.10 -6.88 13.74
CA THR A 66 -13.36 -5.68 14.15
C THR A 66 -14.27 -4.66 14.83
N SER A 67 -15.48 -4.44 14.30
CA SER A 67 -16.46 -3.52 14.90
C SER A 67 -16.90 -4.01 16.29
N TYR A 68 -17.19 -5.30 16.43
CA TYR A 68 -17.56 -5.89 17.72
C TYR A 68 -16.46 -5.73 18.79
N LEU A 69 -15.20 -5.95 18.41
CA LEU A 69 -14.07 -5.90 19.33
C LEU A 69 -13.66 -4.48 19.72
N THR A 70 -13.86 -3.52 18.82
CA THR A 70 -13.55 -2.09 19.08
C THR A 70 -14.70 -1.35 19.74
N ARG A 71 -15.88 -1.98 19.83
CA ARG A 71 -17.10 -1.40 20.41
C ARG A 71 -16.90 -0.81 21.81
N SER A 72 -16.12 -1.47 22.66
CA SER A 72 -15.93 -1.07 24.06
C SER A 72 -14.82 -0.04 24.27
N SER A 73 -13.92 0.17 23.29
CA SER A 73 -12.74 1.03 23.46
C SER A 73 -12.88 2.41 22.82
N LEU A 74 -13.75 2.56 21.81
CA LEU A 74 -13.81 3.77 20.99
C LEU A 74 -15.17 4.48 20.98
N PHE A 75 -16.23 3.89 21.56
CA PHE A 75 -17.60 4.41 21.39
C PHE A 75 -18.32 4.73 22.70
N THR A 76 -18.81 5.96 22.80
CA THR A 76 -19.69 6.43 23.88
C THR A 76 -21.13 6.69 23.41
N GLY A 77 -21.45 6.52 22.12
CA GLY A 77 -22.78 6.79 21.57
C GLY A 77 -23.19 5.86 20.43
N ARG A 78 -24.51 5.67 20.24
CA ARG A 78 -25.06 4.77 19.19
C ARG A 78 -24.75 5.25 17.77
N TYR A 79 -24.72 6.56 17.55
CA TYR A 79 -24.43 7.13 16.23
C TYR A 79 -22.98 6.93 15.81
N THR A 80 -22.04 6.99 16.76
CA THR A 80 -20.62 6.77 16.47
C THR A 80 -20.30 5.31 16.18
N ASP A 81 -21.02 4.37 16.81
CA ASP A 81 -20.94 2.92 16.55
C ASP A 81 -21.34 2.57 15.10
N VAL A 82 -22.45 3.14 14.61
CA VAL A 82 -22.94 2.91 13.24
C VAL A 82 -22.00 3.52 12.19
N VAL A 83 -21.63 4.79 12.35
CA VAL A 83 -20.75 5.48 11.39
C VAL A 83 -19.39 4.78 11.30
N PHE A 84 -18.83 4.38 12.44
CA PHE A 84 -17.56 3.67 12.43
C PHE A 84 -17.66 2.27 11.80
N SER A 85 -18.72 1.52 12.11
CA SER A 85 -18.95 0.21 11.49
C SER A 85 -19.04 0.33 9.96
N LEU A 86 -19.69 1.38 9.44
CA LEU A 86 -19.74 1.67 8.01
C LEU A 86 -18.37 2.02 7.43
N ILE A 87 -17.56 2.81 8.13
CA ILE A 87 -16.18 3.13 7.71
C ILE A 87 -15.32 1.87 7.66
N ILE A 88 -15.38 1.04 8.70
CA ILE A 88 -14.64 -0.22 8.77
C ILE A 88 -15.08 -1.15 7.64
N LEU A 89 -16.39 -1.32 7.45
CA LEU A 89 -16.91 -2.11 6.34
C LEU A 89 -16.43 -1.57 4.99
N GLY A 90 -16.48 -0.26 4.76
CA GLY A 90 -15.99 0.37 3.53
C GLY A 90 -14.50 0.12 3.29
N LEU A 91 -13.66 0.20 4.33
CA LEU A 91 -12.23 -0.08 4.25
C LEU A 91 -11.95 -1.56 3.91
N TYR A 92 -12.63 -2.49 4.60
CA TYR A 92 -12.49 -3.92 4.33
C TYR A 92 -13.00 -4.29 2.94
N LEU A 93 -14.15 -3.76 2.53
CA LEU A 93 -14.75 -4.03 1.24
C LEU A 93 -13.89 -3.48 0.10
N GLY A 94 -13.46 -2.22 0.22
CA GLY A 94 -12.60 -1.58 -0.77
C GLY A 94 -11.27 -2.30 -0.91
N SER A 95 -10.62 -2.64 0.22
CA SER A 95 -9.40 -3.44 0.17
C SER A 95 -9.68 -4.79 -0.49
N ALA A 96 -10.63 -5.58 0.01
CA ALA A 96 -10.92 -6.92 -0.49
C ALA A 96 -11.26 -6.94 -1.99
N TYR A 97 -11.94 -5.91 -2.48
CA TYR A 97 -12.23 -5.73 -3.90
C TYR A 97 -10.95 -5.64 -4.73
N PHE A 98 -10.05 -4.70 -4.42
CA PHE A 98 -8.80 -4.55 -5.16
C PHE A 98 -7.89 -5.77 -5.05
N THR A 99 -7.87 -6.42 -3.89
CA THR A 99 -7.11 -7.67 -3.70
C THR A 99 -7.69 -8.82 -4.52
N THR A 100 -9.01 -8.92 -4.65
CA THR A 100 -9.63 -9.97 -5.47
C THR A 100 -9.28 -9.79 -6.95
N LEU A 101 -9.33 -8.56 -7.47
CA LEU A 101 -8.92 -8.26 -8.85
C LEU A 101 -7.45 -8.61 -9.08
N LYS A 102 -6.58 -8.25 -8.15
CA LYS A 102 -5.14 -8.55 -8.21
C LYS A 102 -4.84 -10.04 -8.07
N LEU A 103 -5.55 -10.73 -7.19
CA LEU A 103 -5.38 -12.17 -7.01
C LEU A 103 -5.81 -12.92 -8.27
N ASP A 104 -6.90 -12.53 -8.92
CA ASP A 104 -7.29 -13.07 -10.23
C ASP A 104 -6.19 -12.92 -11.28
N LEU A 105 -5.56 -11.74 -11.35
CA LEU A 105 -4.43 -11.50 -12.25
C LEU A 105 -3.24 -12.43 -11.96
N LEU A 106 -2.85 -12.56 -10.69
CA LEU A 106 -1.73 -13.44 -10.29
C LEU A 106 -2.02 -14.92 -10.58
N ILE A 107 -3.21 -15.40 -10.20
CA ILE A 107 -3.61 -16.79 -10.45
C ILE A 107 -3.69 -17.05 -11.96
N SER A 108 -4.24 -16.11 -12.72
CA SER A 108 -4.31 -16.23 -14.17
C SER A 108 -2.93 -16.25 -14.80
N ALA A 109 -2.00 -15.40 -14.38
CA ALA A 109 -0.61 -15.40 -14.83
C ALA A 109 0.11 -16.72 -14.51
N ALA A 110 -0.21 -17.36 -13.39
CA ALA A 110 0.40 -18.62 -12.99
C ALA A 110 -0.16 -19.86 -13.74
N VAL A 111 -1.45 -19.84 -14.10
CA VAL A 111 -2.16 -21.03 -14.59
C VAL A 111 -2.44 -20.98 -16.10
N LYS A 112 -2.71 -19.80 -16.65
CA LYS A 112 -3.11 -19.68 -18.05
C LYS A 112 -1.90 -19.56 -18.97
N PRO A 113 -1.94 -20.15 -20.18
CA PRO A 113 -0.89 -19.98 -21.15
C PRO A 113 -0.82 -18.52 -21.62
N GLU A 114 0.40 -18.03 -21.75
CA GLU A 114 0.69 -16.69 -22.24
C GLU A 114 1.05 -16.73 -23.72
N LYS A 115 0.74 -15.65 -24.44
CA LYS A 115 1.13 -15.47 -25.83
C LYS A 115 2.19 -14.40 -25.93
N GLU A 116 3.33 -14.76 -26.51
CA GLU A 116 4.37 -13.82 -26.89
C GLU A 116 3.97 -13.13 -28.19
N GLN A 117 3.99 -11.80 -28.19
CA GLN A 117 3.62 -11.00 -29.35
C GLN A 117 4.34 -9.65 -29.33
N VAL A 118 4.43 -9.01 -30.49
CA VAL A 118 4.98 -7.65 -30.63
C VAL A 118 3.81 -6.69 -30.82
N LEU A 119 3.62 -5.80 -29.85
CA LEU A 119 2.54 -4.83 -29.86
C LEU A 119 3.08 -3.41 -30.10
N PRO A 120 2.56 -2.68 -31.10
CA PRO A 120 2.88 -1.27 -31.28
C PRO A 120 2.43 -0.42 -30.09
N VAL A 121 3.32 0.44 -29.61
CA VAL A 121 3.03 1.43 -28.57
C VAL A 121 2.44 2.66 -29.25
N LYS A 122 1.21 3.03 -28.87
CA LYS A 122 0.55 4.22 -29.40
C LYS A 122 0.76 5.43 -28.51
N THR A 123 0.61 5.26 -27.20
CA THR A 123 0.80 6.36 -26.24
C THR A 123 1.33 5.85 -24.91
N VAL A 124 2.24 6.61 -24.30
CA VAL A 124 2.70 6.42 -22.93
C VAL A 124 2.47 7.74 -22.19
N ARG A 125 1.57 7.75 -21.20
CA ARG A 125 1.14 8.97 -20.49
C ARG A 125 1.32 8.82 -18.99
N ARG A 126 1.65 9.92 -18.33
CA ARG A 126 1.61 10.00 -16.86
C ARG A 126 0.20 10.37 -16.44
N ILE A 127 -0.36 9.61 -15.50
CA ILE A 127 -1.62 9.96 -14.85
C ILE A 127 -1.32 10.65 -13.53
N PHE A 128 -1.77 11.90 -13.43
CA PHE A 128 -1.62 12.73 -12.24
C PHE A 128 -2.94 12.79 -11.47
N SER A 129 -2.86 12.73 -10.15
CA SER A 129 -3.94 13.12 -9.25
C SER A 129 -3.63 14.49 -8.63
N PRO A 130 -4.62 15.38 -8.50
CA PRO A 130 -4.43 16.72 -7.96
C PRO A 130 -3.74 16.77 -6.60
N LYS A 131 -3.95 15.75 -5.76
CA LYS A 131 -3.41 15.70 -4.38
C LYS A 131 -2.20 14.77 -4.22
N LEU A 132 -2.07 13.77 -5.09
CA LEU A 132 -1.07 12.69 -4.94
C LEU A 132 0.03 12.75 -6.02
N GLY A 133 -0.06 13.69 -6.98
CA GLY A 133 0.90 13.81 -8.06
C GLY A 133 0.84 12.62 -9.03
N PHE A 134 1.98 12.21 -9.58
CA PHE A 134 2.07 11.09 -10.53
C PHE A 134 1.71 9.77 -9.84
N ILE A 135 0.56 9.20 -10.17
CA ILE A 135 0.08 7.96 -9.54
C ILE A 135 0.53 6.73 -10.31
N GLN A 136 0.31 6.72 -11.63
CA GLN A 136 0.47 5.54 -12.47
C GLN A 136 0.79 5.93 -13.91
N THR A 137 1.37 5.01 -14.66
CA THR A 137 1.58 5.17 -16.10
C THR A 137 0.43 4.53 -16.86
N GLU A 138 -0.05 5.20 -17.89
CA GLU A 138 -1.01 4.64 -18.83
C GLU A 138 -0.32 4.36 -20.16
N VAL A 139 -0.43 3.13 -20.66
CA VAL A 139 0.24 2.63 -21.85
C VAL A 139 -0.80 2.07 -22.81
N ALA A 140 -1.00 2.71 -23.95
CA ALA A 140 -1.92 2.20 -24.97
C ALA A 140 -1.14 1.36 -25.99
N LEU A 141 -1.50 0.08 -26.09
CA LEU A 141 -0.91 -0.88 -27.02
C LEU A 141 -1.94 -1.28 -28.07
N ALA A 142 -1.53 -1.32 -29.33
CA ALA A 142 -2.39 -1.72 -30.44
C ALA A 142 -2.36 -3.25 -30.60
N TYR A 143 -3.48 -3.91 -30.29
CA TYR A 143 -3.76 -5.27 -30.72
C TYR A 143 -4.28 -5.25 -32.17
N PRO A 144 -4.25 -6.37 -32.90
CA PRO A 144 -4.64 -6.42 -34.32
C PRO A 144 -5.97 -5.73 -34.64
N ASN A 145 -6.97 -5.79 -33.74
CA ASN A 145 -8.31 -5.24 -33.96
C ASN A 145 -8.77 -4.25 -32.88
N GLN A 146 -7.92 -3.88 -31.92
CA GLN A 146 -8.34 -3.02 -30.81
C GLN A 146 -7.17 -2.27 -30.18
N LEU A 147 -7.43 -1.06 -29.68
CA LEU A 147 -6.51 -0.35 -28.82
C LEU A 147 -6.81 -0.71 -27.36
N VAL A 148 -5.83 -1.26 -26.66
CA VAL A 148 -5.99 -1.62 -25.24
C VAL A 148 -5.10 -0.73 -24.39
N THR A 149 -5.71 -0.12 -23.37
CA THR A 149 -5.03 0.80 -22.47
C THR A 149 -4.70 0.09 -21.16
N PHE A 150 -3.41 -0.05 -20.90
CA PHE A 150 -2.89 -0.70 -19.71
C PHE A 150 -2.43 0.32 -18.67
N LYS A 151 -2.55 -0.07 -17.41
CA LYS A 151 -1.91 0.56 -16.27
C LYS A 151 -0.58 -0.10 -16.02
N GLY A 152 0.45 0.71 -15.87
CA GLY A 152 1.79 0.32 -15.47
C GLY A 152 2.24 1.06 -14.24
N THR A 153 3.32 0.56 -13.64
CA THR A 153 4.00 1.24 -12.55
C THR A 153 4.53 2.60 -13.00
N ARG A 154 4.93 3.45 -12.04
CA ARG A 154 5.48 4.78 -12.35
C ARG A 154 6.79 4.72 -13.14
N THR A 155 7.58 3.66 -12.96
CA THR A 155 8.83 3.44 -13.70
C THR A 155 8.55 3.08 -15.16
N SER A 156 7.41 2.45 -15.47
CA SER A 156 7.00 2.12 -16.85
C SER A 156 6.93 3.35 -17.75
N TYR A 157 6.61 4.54 -17.23
CA TYR A 157 6.63 5.77 -18.03
C TYR A 157 8.02 6.06 -18.59
N PHE A 158 9.05 5.98 -17.75
CA PHE A 158 10.42 6.28 -18.14
C PHE A 158 11.01 5.18 -19.02
N LEU A 159 10.61 3.94 -18.78
CA LEU A 159 11.07 2.77 -19.53
C LEU A 159 10.48 2.72 -20.94
N LEU A 160 9.18 2.93 -21.09
CA LEU A 160 8.45 2.60 -22.32
C LEU A 160 8.29 3.80 -23.27
N ARG A 161 8.54 5.03 -22.81
CA ARG A 161 8.44 6.24 -23.62
C ARG A 161 9.25 6.21 -24.94
N PRO A 162 10.50 5.70 -25.00
CA PRO A 162 11.26 5.68 -26.25
C PRO A 162 10.83 4.57 -27.22
N TYR A 163 10.01 3.62 -26.79
CA TYR A 163 9.64 2.44 -27.56
C TYR A 163 8.42 2.68 -28.46
N GLN A 164 8.55 2.33 -29.74
CA GLN A 164 7.43 2.35 -30.70
C GLN A 164 6.69 1.01 -30.78
N ALA A 165 7.34 -0.08 -30.36
CA ALA A 165 6.76 -1.40 -30.26
C ALA A 165 7.42 -2.16 -29.11
N LEU A 166 6.68 -3.06 -28.47
CA LEU A 166 7.14 -3.87 -27.35
C LEU A 166 6.94 -5.34 -27.68
N ARG A 167 7.99 -6.14 -27.48
CA ARG A 167 7.86 -7.59 -27.40
C ARG A 167 7.42 -7.96 -26.00
N VAL A 168 6.25 -8.58 -25.89
CA VAL A 168 5.54 -8.77 -24.63
C VAL A 168 4.96 -10.18 -24.52
N LYS A 169 4.92 -10.71 -23.30
CA LYS A 169 4.10 -11.88 -22.95
C LYS A 169 2.79 -11.41 -22.37
N THR A 170 1.70 -11.78 -23.04
CA THR A 170 0.35 -11.29 -22.72
C THR A 170 -0.59 -12.44 -22.38
N GLY A 171 -1.54 -12.18 -21.50
CA GLY A 171 -2.57 -13.13 -21.12
C GLY A 171 -3.88 -12.42 -20.77
N ARG A 172 -4.92 -13.21 -20.51
CA ARG A 172 -6.24 -12.70 -20.13
C ARG A 172 -6.76 -13.41 -18.89
N SER A 173 -7.13 -12.64 -17.88
CA SER A 173 -7.51 -13.13 -16.56
C SER A 173 -8.84 -13.89 -16.55
N PHE A 174 -9.24 -14.56 -15.47
CA PHE A 174 -10.56 -15.20 -15.41
C PHE A 174 -11.68 -14.18 -15.38
N LEU A 175 -11.46 -13.03 -14.74
CA LEU A 175 -12.42 -11.93 -14.81
C LEU A 175 -12.42 -11.23 -16.17
N GLY A 176 -11.38 -11.44 -17.01
CA GLY A 176 -11.34 -10.95 -18.39
C GLY A 176 -10.47 -9.71 -18.59
N SER A 177 -9.67 -9.33 -17.60
CA SER A 177 -8.65 -8.30 -17.70
C SER A 177 -7.45 -8.81 -18.51
N ASP A 178 -7.01 -7.99 -19.46
CA ASP A 178 -5.79 -8.24 -20.21
C ASP A 178 -4.59 -7.82 -19.36
N TYR A 179 -3.52 -8.62 -19.37
CA TYR A 179 -2.30 -8.37 -18.61
C TYR A 179 -1.04 -8.70 -19.41
N VAL A 180 0.08 -8.10 -18.99
CA VAL A 180 1.42 -8.29 -19.51
C VAL A 180 2.34 -8.65 -18.34
N THR A 181 2.89 -9.86 -18.35
CA THR A 181 3.79 -10.34 -17.29
C THR A 181 5.24 -9.97 -17.55
N HIS A 182 5.63 -9.91 -18.81
CA HIS A 182 7.00 -9.61 -19.17
C HIS A 182 7.09 -8.72 -20.42
N ILE A 183 7.78 -7.60 -20.29
CA ILE A 183 8.24 -6.77 -21.39
C ILE A 183 9.72 -7.08 -21.64
N SER A 184 10.05 -7.55 -22.85
CA SER A 184 11.43 -7.86 -23.24
C SER A 184 12.21 -6.57 -23.52
N VAL A 185 12.81 -6.03 -22.47
CA VAL A 185 13.71 -4.86 -22.49
C VAL A 185 14.99 -5.20 -21.75
N HIS A 186 16.09 -4.54 -22.12
CA HIS A 186 17.39 -4.81 -21.50
C HIS A 186 17.39 -4.36 -20.02
N GLU A 187 17.97 -5.17 -19.12
CA GLU A 187 18.09 -4.85 -17.69
C GLU A 187 18.71 -3.47 -17.39
N GLN A 188 19.67 -3.01 -18.20
CA GLN A 188 20.28 -1.70 -18.03
C GLN A 188 19.26 -0.56 -18.22
N GLU A 189 18.33 -0.71 -19.16
CA GLU A 189 17.26 0.26 -19.39
C GLU A 189 16.21 0.22 -18.27
N ARG A 190 15.92 -0.98 -17.73
CA ARG A 190 15.07 -1.12 -16.54
C ARG A 190 15.68 -0.34 -15.36
N TRP A 191 17.00 -0.42 -15.17
CA TRP A 191 17.70 0.36 -14.14
C TRP A 191 17.70 1.87 -14.43
N ALA A 192 17.98 2.28 -15.67
CA ALA A 192 17.94 3.67 -16.06
C ALA A 192 16.55 4.29 -15.86
N ALA A 193 15.48 3.54 -16.14
CA ALA A 193 14.10 3.98 -15.92
C ALA A 193 13.74 4.08 -14.43
N ARG A 194 14.16 3.10 -13.61
CA ARG A 194 14.04 3.17 -12.14
C ARG A 194 14.77 4.39 -11.61
N TRP A 195 15.94 4.70 -12.18
CA TRP A 195 16.72 5.85 -11.80
C TRP A 195 16.08 7.18 -12.14
N ALA A 196 15.61 7.31 -13.38
CA ALA A 196 14.87 8.49 -13.82
C ALA A 196 13.63 8.73 -12.93
N TYR A 197 12.95 7.65 -12.53
CA TYR A 197 11.84 7.74 -11.56
C TYR A 197 12.29 8.22 -10.18
N VAL A 198 13.40 7.70 -9.64
CA VAL A 198 13.94 8.17 -8.34
C VAL A 198 14.31 9.65 -8.40
N LYS A 199 14.99 10.10 -9.46
CA LYS A 199 15.31 11.51 -9.69
C LYS A 199 14.04 12.39 -9.75
N ASP A 200 13.03 11.96 -10.50
CA ASP A 200 11.71 12.63 -10.58
C ASP A 200 10.96 12.62 -9.23
N TRP A 201 11.08 11.56 -8.44
CA TRP A 201 10.50 11.47 -7.09
C TRP A 201 11.17 12.45 -6.12
N PHE A 202 12.50 12.48 -6.06
CA PHE A 202 13.23 13.43 -5.23
C PHE A 202 12.89 14.87 -5.59
N HIS A 203 12.81 15.18 -6.88
CA HIS A 203 12.44 16.52 -7.33
C HIS A 203 11.03 16.92 -6.86
N ARG A 204 10.07 15.99 -6.82
CA ARG A 204 8.71 16.27 -6.31
C ARG A 204 8.63 16.40 -4.80
N TYR A 205 9.42 15.61 -4.07
CA TYR A 205 9.33 15.48 -2.62
C TYR A 205 10.53 16.09 -1.88
N TYR A 206 11.26 17.00 -2.53
CA TYR A 206 12.43 17.65 -1.92
C TYR A 206 12.08 18.36 -0.60
N TRP A 207 10.84 18.83 -0.43
CA TRP A 207 10.35 19.45 0.80
C TRP A 207 10.37 18.49 2.00
N LEU A 208 10.30 17.16 1.79
CA LEU A 208 10.49 16.19 2.87
C LEU A 208 11.88 16.30 3.51
N MET A 209 12.88 16.73 2.75
CA MET A 209 14.23 17.00 3.28
C MET A 209 14.27 18.19 4.24
N ILE A 210 13.27 19.08 4.20
CA ILE A 210 13.11 20.20 5.13
C ILE A 210 12.23 19.78 6.32
N VAL A 211 11.14 19.05 6.06
CA VAL A 211 10.22 18.59 7.10
C VAL A 211 10.88 17.59 8.05
N LEU A 212 11.76 16.72 7.55
CA LEU A 212 12.41 15.70 8.36
C LEU A 212 13.33 16.32 9.46
N PRO A 213 14.26 17.27 9.15
CA PRO A 213 14.98 18.00 10.18
C PRO A 213 14.08 18.77 11.15
N LEU A 214 13.03 19.44 10.65
CA LEU A 214 12.08 20.15 11.52
C LEU A 214 11.37 19.20 12.49
N PHE A 215 11.02 18.00 12.03
CA PHE A 215 10.46 16.95 12.88
C PHE A 215 11.45 16.48 13.95
N PHE A 216 12.73 16.28 13.60
CA PHE A 216 13.77 15.96 14.59
C PHE A 216 13.96 17.08 15.61
N VAL A 217 14.02 18.34 15.17
CA VAL A 217 14.09 19.50 16.08
C VAL A 217 12.88 19.54 17.00
N PHE A 218 11.67 19.35 16.46
CA PHE A 218 10.44 19.26 17.24
C PHE A 218 10.50 18.14 18.29
N GLU A 219 10.90 16.93 17.91
CA GLU A 219 11.04 15.80 18.84
C GLU A 219 12.06 16.05 19.96
N LEU A 220 13.13 16.80 19.68
CA LEU A 220 14.14 17.17 20.68
C LEU A 220 13.64 18.24 21.66
N ILE A 221 12.81 19.17 21.21
CA ILE A 221 12.37 20.31 22.03
C ILE A 221 10.97 20.11 22.64
N LYS A 222 10.16 19.17 22.15
CA LYS A 222 8.76 19.02 22.56
C LYS A 222 8.59 18.76 24.05
N ASP A 223 9.48 17.98 24.66
CA ASP A 223 9.37 17.65 26.08
C ASP A 223 9.71 18.88 26.96
N LYS A 224 10.47 19.83 26.43
CA LYS A 224 10.84 21.09 27.10
C LYS A 224 9.74 22.16 26.98
N TYR A 225 9.13 22.31 25.79
CA TYR A 225 8.18 23.40 25.51
C TYR A 225 6.70 22.97 25.52
N PHE A 226 6.42 21.68 25.34
CA PHE A 226 5.08 21.09 25.40
C PHE A 226 5.09 19.94 26.42
N PRO A 227 5.41 20.21 27.70
CA PRO A 227 5.36 19.18 28.72
C PRO A 227 3.96 18.58 28.73
N ALA A 228 3.87 17.26 28.60
CA ALA A 228 2.58 16.57 28.70
C ALA A 228 1.93 16.99 30.02
N SER A 229 0.82 17.74 29.94
CA SER A 229 0.05 18.08 31.13
C SER A 229 -0.20 16.79 31.92
N PRO A 230 -0.11 16.81 33.26
CA PRO A 230 -0.27 15.61 34.06
C PRO A 230 -1.76 15.22 34.07
N ALA A 231 -2.22 14.61 32.98
CA ALA A 231 -3.36 13.72 33.03
C ALA A 231 -2.88 12.49 33.80
N ASN A 232 -3.11 12.52 35.12
CA ASN A 232 -2.92 11.43 36.08
C ASN A 232 -3.05 10.05 35.43
N THR A 233 -1.91 9.51 34.99
CA THR A 233 -1.80 8.11 34.60
C THR A 233 -0.45 7.63 35.10
N SER A 234 -0.43 7.31 36.40
CA SER A 234 0.55 6.43 37.02
C SER A 234 0.39 5.00 36.47
N ILE A 235 0.56 4.83 35.15
CA ILE A 235 0.67 3.52 34.52
C ILE A 235 2.14 3.33 34.19
N THR A 236 2.85 2.87 35.21
CA THR A 236 4.15 2.25 35.14
C THR A 236 4.05 1.00 34.26
N LYS A 237 4.09 1.17 32.93
CA LYS A 237 4.29 0.11 31.94
C LYS A 237 5.49 0.49 31.07
N ARG A 238 6.69 0.33 31.62
CA ARG A 238 7.98 0.57 30.93
C ARG A 238 8.79 -0.73 30.91
N PRO A 239 8.48 -1.62 29.95
CA PRO A 239 9.50 -1.94 28.95
C PRO A 239 9.00 -1.79 27.50
N PHE A 240 7.69 -1.87 27.25
CA PHE A 240 7.13 -1.90 25.89
C PHE A 240 7.27 -0.57 25.12
N LYS A 241 7.09 0.58 25.80
CA LYS A 241 7.33 1.91 25.19
C LYS A 241 8.79 2.11 24.81
N ILE A 242 9.73 1.51 25.54
CA ILE A 242 11.17 1.60 25.26
C ILE A 242 11.53 0.69 24.08
N VAL A 243 10.99 -0.53 24.05
CA VAL A 243 11.17 -1.47 22.93
C VAL A 243 10.56 -0.91 21.64
N LEU A 244 9.35 -0.35 21.68
CA LEU A 244 8.70 0.27 20.52
C LEU A 244 9.46 1.52 20.05
N LYS A 245 9.95 2.36 20.98
CA LYS A 245 10.78 3.52 20.64
C LYS A 245 12.12 3.09 20.01
N ARG A 246 12.74 2.03 20.51
CA ARG A 246 13.96 1.43 19.91
C ARG A 246 13.69 0.84 18.54
N LEU A 247 12.60 0.08 18.37
CA LEU A 247 12.19 -0.47 17.08
C LEU A 247 11.91 0.65 16.07
N LEU A 248 11.20 1.70 16.48
CA LEU A 248 10.93 2.87 15.63
C LEU A 248 12.22 3.58 15.25
N VAL A 249 13.15 3.80 16.19
CA VAL A 249 14.48 4.37 15.88
C VAL A 249 15.26 3.47 14.93
N ILE A 250 15.27 2.15 15.13
CA ILE A 250 15.95 1.21 14.23
C ILE A 250 15.34 1.25 12.83
N ILE A 251 14.01 1.20 12.71
CA ILE A 251 13.30 1.29 11.43
C ILE A 251 13.57 2.64 10.75
N LEU A 252 13.54 3.73 11.51
CA LEU A 252 13.81 5.07 10.98
C LEU A 252 15.27 5.21 10.55
N THR A 253 16.22 4.68 11.31
CA THR A 253 17.66 4.67 10.96
C THR A 253 17.90 3.81 9.72
N LEU A 254 17.31 2.62 9.64
CA LEU A 254 17.39 1.76 8.44
C LEU A 254 16.75 2.44 7.23
N PHE A 255 15.62 3.10 7.41
CA PHE A 255 14.97 3.88 6.36
C PHE A 255 15.84 5.06 5.91
N CYS A 256 16.40 5.84 6.83
CA CYS A 256 17.32 6.94 6.52
C CYS A 256 18.59 6.44 5.84
N LEU A 257 19.16 5.31 6.29
CA LEU A 257 20.34 4.70 5.69
C LEU A 257 20.03 4.20 4.27
N PHE A 258 18.89 3.54 4.09
CA PHE A 258 18.39 3.12 2.78
C PHE A 258 18.18 4.32 1.85
N MET A 259 17.52 5.37 2.33
CA MET A 259 17.31 6.61 1.57
C MET A 259 18.64 7.31 1.24
N LEU A 260 19.62 7.27 2.14
CA LEU A 260 20.95 7.84 1.93
C LEU A 260 21.75 7.02 0.92
N VAL A 261 21.66 5.69 0.94
CA VAL A 261 22.21 4.82 -0.11
C VAL A 261 21.53 5.14 -1.44
N VAL A 262 20.20 5.21 -1.49
CA VAL A 262 19.45 5.58 -2.70
C VAL A 262 19.82 7.00 -3.19
N LEU A 263 20.13 7.95 -2.30
CA LEU A 263 20.62 9.30 -2.64
C LEU A 263 22.06 9.32 -3.14
N LEU A 264 22.97 8.59 -2.49
CA LEU A 264 24.39 8.56 -2.86
C LEU A 264 24.61 7.83 -4.17
N PHE A 265 23.91 6.70 -4.35
CA PHE A 265 23.81 6.14 -5.68
C PHE A 265 23.13 7.20 -6.58
N GLY A 266 21.98 7.76 -6.17
CA GLY A 266 21.11 8.71 -6.89
C GLY A 266 21.77 9.92 -7.56
N LEU A 267 22.72 10.52 -6.85
CA LEU A 267 23.38 11.77 -7.19
C LEU A 267 24.70 11.58 -7.94
N PHE A 268 25.36 10.42 -7.77
CA PHE A 268 26.69 10.15 -8.33
C PHE A 268 26.70 9.08 -9.42
N GLY A 269 25.52 8.63 -9.87
CA GLY A 269 25.32 7.69 -10.99
C GLY A 269 24.31 8.12 -12.05
#